data_AF-A0A7C4QIX5-F1
#
_entry.id   AF-A0A7C4QIX5-F1
#
_cell.length_a   1.000
_cell.length_b   1.000
_cell.length_c   1.000
_cell.angle_alpha   90.00
_cell.angle_beta   90.00
_cell.angle_gamma   90.00
#
_symmetry.space_group_name_H-M   'P 1'
#
loop_
_entity.id
_entity.type
_entity.pdbx_description
1 polymer ?
#
loop_
_entity_poly.entity_id
_entity_poly.type
_entity_poly.pdbx_seq_one_letter_code
_entity_poly.pdbx_strand_id
1 'polypeptide(L)'
;MEIVAILVGLLLRLGAPIGVMALLAWWLKRLDARWQREAEAARAGRRLPAAGLPCWDQRGCAPERRSNCPAFLRPETPCWQHFRAADGQLREDCLVCQVFRNLTPPAPQPA
;
A
#
# COMPACT_ATOMS: atom_id res chain seq x y z
N MET A 1 12.90 39.22 43.47
CA MET A 1 13.26 37.78 43.53
C MET A 1 12.03 36.88 43.34
N GLU A 2 10.85 37.23 43.87
CA GLU A 2 9.65 36.37 43.77
C GLU A 2 9.14 36.15 42.33
N ILE A 3 9.17 37.18 41.48
CA ILE A 3 8.76 37.06 40.07
C ILE A 3 9.64 36.05 39.31
N VAL A 4 10.92 35.96 39.65
CA VAL A 4 11.84 34.99 39.04
C VAL A 4 11.46 33.56 39.43
N ALA A 5 11.11 33.33 40.69
CA ALA A 5 10.68 32.00 41.15
C ALA A 5 9.36 31.56 40.49
N ILE A 6 8.40 32.48 40.31
CA ILE A 6 7.13 32.20 39.63
C ILE A 6 7.36 31.90 38.15
N LEU A 7 8.18 32.70 37.46
CA LEU A 7 8.51 32.47 36.05
C LEU A 7 9.24 31.14 35.83
N VAL A 8 10.20 30.79 36.69
CA VAL A 8 10.91 29.51 36.62
C VAL A 8 9.95 28.35 36.89
N GLY A 9 9.09 28.44 37.90
CA GLY A 9 8.09 27.42 38.19
C GLY A 9 7.09 27.21 37.06
N LEU A 10 6.66 28.30 36.41
CA LEU A 10 5.77 28.26 35.24
C LEU A 10 6.47 27.65 34.03
N LEU A 11 7.70 28.08 33.71
CA LEU A 11 8.49 27.50 32.62
C LEU A 11 8.77 26.02 32.83
N LEU A 12 9.06 25.60 34.06
CA LEU A 12 9.31 24.19 34.35
C LEU A 12 8.04 23.36 34.15
N ARG A 13 6.87 23.88 34.56
CA ARG A 13 5.59 23.17 34.42
C ARG A 13 5.03 23.17 33.01
N LEU A 14 5.29 24.18 32.18
CA LEU A 14 4.83 24.23 30.78
C LEU A 14 5.89 23.69 29.81
N GLY A 15 7.14 24.03 30.03
CA GLY A 15 8.26 23.63 29.19
C GLY A 15 8.58 22.15 29.31
N ALA A 16 8.50 21.56 30.51
CA ALA A 16 8.73 20.13 30.68
C ALA A 16 7.73 19.25 29.90
N PRO A 17 6.40 19.42 30.00
CA PRO A 17 5.47 18.58 29.25
C PRO A 17 5.59 18.80 27.73
N ILE A 18 5.79 20.03 27.27
CA ILE A 18 6.00 20.31 25.84
C ILE A 18 7.30 19.67 25.35
N GLY A 19 8.39 19.80 26.12
CA GLY A 19 9.68 19.21 25.80
C GLY A 19 9.63 17.68 25.74
N VAL A 20 8.95 17.05 26.70
CA VAL A 20 8.76 15.59 26.73
C VAL A 20 7.94 15.14 25.51
N MET A 21 6.83 15.80 25.19
CA MET A 21 6.02 15.45 24.02
C MET A 21 6.78 15.66 22.71
N ALA A 22 7.52 16.75 22.58
CA ALA A 22 8.35 17.02 21.40
C ALA A 22 9.45 15.96 21.23
N LEU A 23 10.09 15.56 22.33
CA LEU A 23 11.11 14.51 22.33
C LEU A 23 10.51 13.15 21.93
N LEU A 24 9.34 12.80 22.47
CA LEU A 24 8.65 11.56 22.16
C LEU A 24 8.21 11.52 20.68
N ALA A 25 7.64 12.62 20.18
CA ALA A 25 7.24 12.75 18.79
C ALA A 25 8.44 12.67 17.84
N TRP A 26 9.56 13.30 18.19
CA TRP A 26 10.81 13.21 17.42
C TRP A 26 11.34 11.78 17.39
N TRP A 27 11.31 11.08 18.54
CA TRP A 27 11.76 9.70 18.64
C TRP A 27 10.88 8.75 17.79
N LEU A 28 9.56 8.89 17.86
CA LEU A 28 8.61 8.12 17.05
C LEU A 28 8.82 8.38 15.55
N LYS A 29 8.95 9.65 15.14
CA LYS A 29 9.25 10.01 13.74
C LYS A 29 10.54 9.39 13.24
N ARG A 30 11.57 9.33 14.08
CA ARG A 30 12.85 8.72 13.73
C ARG A 30 12.72 7.21 13.50
N LEU A 31 11.93 6.53 14.31
CA LEU A 31 11.63 5.09 14.12
C LEU A 31 10.81 4.87 12.85
N ASP A 32 9.79 5.69 12.64
CA ASP A 32 8.91 5.57 11.47
C ASP A 32 9.65 5.82 10.15
N ALA A 33 10.58 6.78 10.12
CA ALA A 33 11.41 7.05 8.95
C ALA A 33 12.24 5.84 8.50
N ARG A 34 12.62 4.95 9.42
CA ARG A 34 13.29 3.69 9.08
C ARG A 34 12.34 2.76 8.33
N TRP A 35 11.13 2.57 8.84
CA TRP A 35 10.13 1.69 8.25
C TRP A 35 9.57 2.24 6.94
N GLN A 36 9.47 3.56 6.77
CA GLN A 36 9.05 4.15 5.50
C GLN A 36 10.01 3.81 4.36
N ARG A 37 11.33 3.80 4.61
CA ARG A 37 12.32 3.39 3.60
C ARG A 37 12.18 1.92 3.20
N GLU A 38 11.91 1.05 4.17
CA GLU A 38 11.64 -0.37 3.91
C GLU A 38 10.34 -0.55 3.12
N ALA A 39 9.30 0.22 3.43
CA ALA A 39 8.03 0.22 2.71
C ALA A 39 8.16 0.76 1.27
N GLU A 40 8.94 1.82 1.05
CA GLU A 40 9.24 2.35 -0.28
C GLU A 40 10.02 1.35 -1.14
N ALA A 41 11.03 0.70 -0.57
CA ALA A 41 11.77 -0.37 -1.26
C ALA A 41 10.86 -1.56 -1.60
N ALA A 42 9.98 -1.96 -0.67
CA ALA A 42 8.98 -3.00 -0.90
C ALA A 42 7.94 -2.60 -1.97
N ARG A 43 7.53 -1.33 -2.05
CA ARG A 43 6.64 -0.80 -3.10
C ARG A 43 7.34 -0.73 -4.45
N ALA A 44 8.60 -0.32 -4.49
CA ALA A 44 9.39 -0.26 -5.72
C ALA A 44 9.62 -1.65 -6.32
N GLY A 45 9.87 -2.67 -5.48
CA GLY A 45 9.93 -4.07 -5.89
C GLY A 45 8.57 -4.72 -6.21
N ARG A 46 7.46 -4.06 -5.83
CA ARG A 46 6.08 -4.52 -6.03
C ARG A 46 5.32 -3.69 -7.07
N ARG A 47 6.01 -3.03 -8.00
CA ARG A 47 5.44 -2.83 -9.34
C ARG A 47 5.26 -4.23 -9.90
N LEU A 48 4.08 -4.81 -9.71
CA LEU A 48 3.79 -6.17 -10.14
C LEU A 48 4.31 -6.31 -11.57
N PRO A 49 5.31 -7.15 -11.83
CA PRO A 49 5.42 -7.63 -13.18
C PRO A 49 4.11 -8.38 -13.42
N ALA A 50 3.38 -8.03 -14.47
CA ALA A 50 2.35 -8.89 -15.05
C ALA A 50 2.96 -10.20 -15.60
N ALA A 51 3.97 -10.75 -14.93
CA ALA A 51 4.76 -11.92 -15.30
C ALA A 51 4.35 -13.15 -14.48
N GLY A 52 3.09 -13.20 -14.04
CA GLY A 52 2.42 -14.50 -13.94
C GLY A 52 2.07 -14.94 -15.35
N LEU A 53 2.09 -16.25 -15.63
CA LEU A 53 1.62 -16.78 -16.91
C LEU A 53 0.31 -16.09 -17.30
N PRO A 54 0.21 -15.52 -18.51
CA PRO A 54 -0.95 -14.75 -18.86
C PRO A 54 -2.18 -15.64 -18.89
N CYS A 55 -3.34 -15.08 -18.53
CA CYS A 55 -4.55 -15.88 -18.32
C CYS A 55 -4.98 -16.67 -19.58
N TRP A 56 -4.61 -16.22 -20.77
CA TRP A 56 -4.90 -16.91 -22.03
C TRP A 56 -4.06 -18.17 -22.25
N ASP A 57 -2.83 -18.23 -21.74
CA ASP A 57 -2.00 -19.43 -21.81
C ASP A 57 -2.46 -20.45 -20.76
N GLN A 58 -2.84 -20.00 -19.57
CA GLN A 58 -3.40 -20.89 -18.54
C GLN A 58 -4.78 -21.45 -18.92
N ARG A 59 -5.64 -20.66 -19.57
CA ARG A 59 -6.99 -21.09 -19.98
C ARG A 59 -7.04 -21.73 -21.37
N GLY A 60 -5.93 -21.78 -22.11
CA GLY A 60 -5.90 -22.30 -23.48
C GLY A 60 -6.81 -21.52 -24.43
N CYS A 61 -6.87 -20.20 -24.32
CA CYS A 61 -7.77 -19.39 -25.15
C CYS A 61 -7.35 -19.44 -26.63
N ALA A 62 -8.31 -19.65 -27.54
CA ALA A 62 -8.12 -19.55 -28.99
C ALA A 62 -7.75 -18.11 -29.43
N PRO A 63 -7.02 -17.92 -30.55
CA PRO A 63 -6.52 -16.61 -30.98
C PRO A 63 -7.63 -15.58 -31.21
N GLU A 64 -8.81 -16.00 -31.68
CA GLU A 64 -9.98 -15.14 -31.88
C GLU A 64 -10.54 -14.58 -30.57
N ARG A 65 -10.41 -15.35 -29.48
CA ARG A 65 -10.83 -14.91 -28.14
C ARG A 65 -9.78 -14.00 -27.51
N ARG A 66 -8.50 -14.13 -27.89
CA ARG A 66 -7.41 -13.27 -27.42
C ARG A 66 -7.53 -11.86 -27.98
N SER A 67 -7.81 -11.73 -29.28
CA SER A 67 -7.97 -10.43 -29.94
C SER A 67 -9.14 -9.60 -29.39
N ASN A 68 -10.20 -10.27 -28.90
CA ASN A 68 -11.36 -9.61 -28.28
C ASN A 68 -11.25 -9.46 -26.75
N CYS A 69 -10.13 -9.86 -26.14
CA CYS A 69 -10.01 -9.82 -24.69
C CYS A 69 -9.44 -8.47 -24.21
N PRO A 70 -10.14 -7.72 -23.34
CA PRO A 70 -9.64 -6.44 -22.82
C PRO A 70 -8.34 -6.60 -22.02
N ALA A 71 -8.15 -7.75 -21.36
CA ALA A 71 -6.94 -8.07 -20.62
C ALA A 71 -5.73 -8.39 -21.52
N PHE A 72 -5.95 -8.77 -22.78
CA PHE A 72 -4.87 -8.96 -23.76
C PHE A 72 -4.49 -7.62 -24.40
N LEU A 73 -5.48 -6.76 -24.64
CA LEU A 73 -5.29 -5.43 -25.24
C LEU A 73 -4.61 -4.43 -24.31
N ARG A 74 -4.74 -4.59 -22.99
CA ARG A 74 -4.17 -3.69 -21.97
C ARG A 74 -3.32 -4.47 -20.96
N PRO A 75 -2.04 -4.77 -21.29
CA PRO A 75 -1.16 -5.50 -20.39
C PRO A 75 -0.77 -4.70 -19.13
N GLU A 76 -0.99 -3.38 -19.12
CA GLU A 76 -0.75 -2.53 -17.94
C GLU A 76 -1.65 -2.85 -16.73
N THR A 77 -2.82 -3.45 -16.97
CA THR A 77 -3.79 -3.76 -15.92
C THR A 77 -4.04 -5.26 -15.84
N PRO A 78 -4.06 -5.84 -14.63
CA PRO A 78 -4.22 -7.28 -14.51
C PRO A 78 -5.62 -7.72 -14.95
N CYS A 79 -5.73 -8.90 -15.53
CA CYS A 79 -6.95 -9.35 -16.22
C CYS A 79 -8.22 -9.23 -15.37
N TRP A 80 -8.13 -9.53 -14.07
CA TRP A 80 -9.26 -9.49 -13.13
C TRP A 80 -9.82 -8.07 -12.91
N GLN A 81 -9.06 -7.00 -13.16
CA GLN A 81 -9.62 -5.62 -13.10
C GLN A 81 -10.61 -5.36 -14.22
N HIS A 82 -10.36 -5.87 -15.43
CA HIS A 82 -11.29 -5.71 -16.56
C HIS A 82 -12.56 -6.53 -16.41
N PHE A 83 -12.51 -7.61 -15.63
CA PHE A 83 -13.65 -8.48 -15.36
C PHE A 83 -14.32 -8.20 -14.00
N ARG A 84 -13.95 -7.09 -13.34
CA ARG A 84 -14.60 -6.62 -12.13
C ARG A 84 -15.85 -5.82 -12.51
N ALA A 85 -16.96 -6.10 -11.85
CA ALA A 85 -18.20 -5.35 -12.01
C ALA A 85 -18.07 -3.94 -11.40
N ALA A 86 -18.94 -3.03 -11.82
CA ALA A 86 -18.91 -1.63 -11.38
C ALA A 86 -19.21 -1.46 -9.88
N ASP A 87 -19.89 -2.42 -9.27
CA ASP A 87 -20.15 -2.54 -7.83
C ASP A 87 -18.93 -3.05 -7.04
N GLY A 88 -17.82 -3.33 -7.72
CA GLY A 88 -16.58 -3.84 -7.14
C GLY A 88 -16.55 -5.37 -7.00
N GLN A 89 -17.60 -6.09 -7.37
CA GLN A 89 -17.63 -7.54 -7.31
C GLN A 89 -16.78 -8.16 -8.41
N LEU A 90 -16.12 -9.26 -8.08
CA LEU A 90 -15.34 -10.04 -9.02
C LEU A 90 -16.14 -11.26 -9.45
N ARG A 91 -16.10 -11.60 -10.74
CA ARG A 91 -16.72 -12.82 -11.26
C ARG A 91 -16.18 -14.06 -10.54
N GLU A 92 -17.03 -15.06 -10.32
CA GLU A 92 -16.67 -16.32 -9.67
C GLU A 92 -15.51 -17.03 -10.38
N ASP A 93 -15.50 -17.01 -11.72
CA ASP A 93 -14.43 -17.54 -12.56
C ASP A 93 -13.05 -16.92 -12.27
N CYS A 94 -13.02 -15.70 -11.76
CA CYS A 94 -11.79 -15.01 -11.40
C CYS A 94 -11.36 -15.35 -9.96
N LEU A 95 -12.29 -15.65 -9.05
CA LEU A 95 -11.98 -16.05 -7.68
C LEU A 95 -11.21 -17.38 -7.62
N VAL A 96 -11.51 -18.29 -8.55
CA VAL A 96 -10.83 -19.60 -8.68
C VAL A 96 -9.59 -19.55 -9.57
N CYS A 97 -9.37 -18.45 -10.30
CA CYS A 97 -8.27 -18.30 -11.25
C CYS A 97 -6.92 -18.20 -10.52
N GLN A 98 -5.92 -19.00 -10.89
CA GLN A 98 -4.61 -18.94 -10.23
C GLN A 98 -3.91 -17.59 -10.46
N VAL A 99 -4.16 -16.92 -11.58
CA VAL A 99 -3.66 -15.55 -11.83
C VAL A 99 -4.15 -14.58 -10.75
N PHE A 100 -5.38 -14.75 -10.25
CA PHE A 100 -5.93 -13.95 -9.16
C PHE A 100 -5.46 -14.45 -7.79
N ARG A 101 -5.42 -15.77 -7.57
CA ARG A 101 -5.02 -16.36 -6.27
C ARG A 101 -3.54 -16.20 -5.98
N ASN A 102 -2.70 -16.09 -7.00
CA ASN A 102 -1.26 -15.83 -6.87
C ASN A 102 -0.95 -14.34 -6.77
N LEU A 103 -1.97 -13.46 -6.71
CA LEU A 103 -1.74 -12.08 -6.33
C LEU A 103 -1.26 -12.06 -4.89
N THR A 104 -0.05 -11.57 -4.69
CA THR A 104 0.37 -11.12 -3.37
C THR A 104 -0.44 -9.87 -3.06
N PRO A 105 -1.34 -9.86 -2.06
CA PRO A 105 -2.12 -8.68 -1.74
C PRO A 105 -1.18 -7.49 -1.46
N PRO A 106 -1.53 -6.27 -1.92
CA PRO A 106 -0.78 -5.09 -1.55
C PRO A 106 -0.78 -4.98 -0.02
N ALA A 107 0.36 -4.57 0.56
CA ALA A 107 0.42 -4.33 2.00
C ALA A 107 -0.63 -3.26 2.36
N PRO A 108 -1.23 -3.32 3.56
CA PRO A 108 -2.23 -2.35 3.99
C PRO A 108 -1.68 -0.93 3.79
N GLN A 109 -2.40 -0.12 3.02
CA GLN A 109 -2.07 1.28 2.80
C GLN A 109 -2.58 2.06 4.03
N PRO A 110 -1.73 2.89 4.67
CA PRO A 110 -2.23 3.78 5.71
C PRO A 110 -3.20 4.79 5.10
N ALA A 111 -4.32 5.02 5.79
CA ALA A 111 -5.39 5.94 5.41
C ALA A 111 -4.97 7.42 5.53
#